data_AF-A0A0M9EFN7-F1
#
_entry.id   AF-A0A0M9EFN7-F1
#
_cell.length_a   1.000
_cell.length_b   1.000
_cell.length_c   1.000
_cell.angle_alpha   90.00
_cell.angle_beta   90.00
_cell.angle_gamma   90.00
#
_symmetry.space_group_name_H-M   'P 1'
#
loop_
_entity.id
_entity.type
_entity.pdbx_description
1 polymer ?
#
loop_
_entity_poly.entity_id
_entity_poly.type
_entity_poly.pdbx_seq_one_letter_code
_entity_poly.pdbx_strand_id
1 'polypeptide(L)'
;MASKDEVSKAFASACRDIKVKYNPHSVKDTIAAERDRRPLTDRQRRAWAHNMGHDSEATTQKYYGVIGDDERRAVFQDIGDAKAAAPPAISDEQKITLVDKCPSSDNLRQMAV
;
A
#
# COMPACT_ATOMS: atom_id res chain seq x y z
N MET A 1 -16.41 -19.33 11.99
CA MET A 1 -15.05 -18.77 11.80
C MET A 1 -14.17 -19.88 11.25
N ALA A 2 -13.55 -19.70 10.08
CA ALA A 2 -12.61 -20.69 9.56
C ALA A 2 -11.35 -20.69 10.41
N SER A 3 -10.87 -21.86 10.86
CA SER A 3 -9.61 -21.94 11.59
C SER A 3 -8.43 -21.72 10.63
N LYS A 4 -7.28 -21.33 11.17
CA LYS A 4 -6.01 -21.19 10.43
C LYS A 4 -5.70 -22.43 9.57
N ASP A 5 -6.12 -23.60 10.06
CA ASP A 5 -5.90 -24.88 9.40
C ASP A 5 -6.84 -25.10 8.21
N GLU A 6 -8.11 -24.69 8.31
CA GLU A 6 -9.06 -24.83 7.20
C GLU A 6 -8.68 -23.96 6.00
N VAL A 7 -8.21 -22.74 6.25
CA VAL A 7 -7.69 -21.86 5.18
C VAL A 7 -6.46 -22.49 4.51
N SER A 8 -5.53 -23.03 5.31
CA SER A 8 -4.32 -23.67 4.78
C SER A 8 -4.66 -24.92 3.96
N LYS A 9 -5.65 -25.72 4.39
CA LYS A 9 -6.15 -26.87 3.62
C LYS A 9 -6.81 -26.45 2.31
N ALA A 10 -7.58 -25.37 2.30
CA ALA A 10 -8.18 -24.83 1.10
C ALA A 10 -7.10 -24.44 0.07
N PHE A 11 -6.04 -23.76 0.51
CA PHE A 11 -4.88 -23.44 -0.32
C PHE A 11 -4.17 -24.68 -0.86
N ALA A 12 -3.94 -25.68 -0.01
CA ALA A 12 -3.33 -26.94 -0.42
C ALA A 12 -4.17 -27.66 -1.49
N SER A 13 -5.50 -27.66 -1.33
CA SER A 13 -6.42 -28.25 -2.30
C SER A 13 -6.45 -27.47 -3.62
N ALA A 14 -6.49 -26.13 -3.56
CA ALA A 14 -6.48 -25.27 -4.75
C ALA A 14 -5.16 -25.38 -5.53
N CYS A 15 -4.04 -25.58 -4.82
CA CYS A 15 -2.73 -25.71 -5.44
C CYS A 15 -2.39 -27.15 -5.86
N ARG A 16 -3.32 -28.13 -5.78
CA ARG A 16 -3.02 -29.57 -5.95
C ARG A 16 -2.27 -29.89 -7.24
N ASP A 17 -2.74 -29.38 -8.37
CA ASP A 17 -2.27 -29.77 -9.70
C ASP A 17 -1.30 -28.77 -10.34
N ILE A 18 -0.89 -27.75 -9.59
CA ILE A 18 0.10 -26.77 -10.04
C ILE A 18 1.46 -27.05 -9.41
N LYS A 19 2.52 -26.71 -10.17
CA LYS A 19 3.92 -26.94 -9.77
C LYS A 19 4.33 -26.10 -8.56
N VAL A 20 3.82 -24.88 -8.47
CA VAL A 20 4.13 -23.95 -7.37
C VAL A 20 2.99 -23.99 -6.37
N LYS A 21 3.30 -24.22 -5.09
CA LYS A 21 2.31 -24.20 -4.02
C LYS A 21 2.27 -22.82 -3.38
N TYR A 22 1.07 -22.26 -3.25
CA TYR A 22 0.85 -20.99 -2.56
C TYR A 22 0.26 -21.25 -1.18
N ASN A 23 0.60 -20.38 -0.24
CA ASN A 23 0.02 -20.33 1.09
C ASN A 23 -0.57 -18.92 1.35
N PRO A 24 -1.39 -18.76 2.40
CA PRO A 24 -2.02 -17.47 2.70
C PRO A 24 -1.03 -16.30 2.81
N HIS A 25 0.17 -16.54 3.35
CA HIS A 25 1.21 -15.52 3.49
C HIS A 25 1.81 -15.12 2.13
N SER A 26 2.10 -16.09 1.25
CA SER A 26 2.61 -15.78 -0.11
C SER A 26 1.62 -14.95 -0.94
N VAL A 27 0.31 -15.18 -0.75
CA VAL A 27 -0.72 -14.36 -1.39
C VAL A 27 -0.76 -12.96 -0.77
N LYS A 28 -0.68 -12.86 0.55
CA LYS A 28 -0.59 -11.58 1.26
C LYS A 28 0.61 -10.75 0.76
N ASP A 29 1.78 -11.37 0.63
CA ASP A 29 3.00 -10.73 0.14
C ASP A 29 2.86 -10.29 -1.32
N THR A 30 2.22 -11.13 -2.15
CA THR A 30 1.92 -10.78 -3.55
C THR A 30 1.01 -9.56 -3.64
N ILE A 31 -0.05 -9.51 -2.84
CA ILE A 31 -0.97 -8.37 -2.78
C ILE A 31 -0.26 -7.10 -2.29
N ALA A 32 0.67 -7.20 -1.34
CA ALA A 32 1.48 -6.08 -0.90
C ALA A 32 2.43 -5.59 -2.02
N ALA A 33 3.08 -6.49 -2.74
CA ALA A 33 3.93 -6.14 -3.87
C ALA A 33 3.13 -5.48 -5.01
N GLU A 34 1.89 -5.91 -5.25
CA GLU A 34 0.99 -5.27 -6.23
C GLU A 34 0.64 -3.83 -5.86
N ARG A 35 0.44 -3.53 -4.57
CA ARG A 35 0.25 -2.15 -4.10
C ARG A 35 1.45 -1.27 -4.47
N ASP A 36 2.66 -1.77 -4.26
CA ASP A 36 3.89 -1.00 -4.46
C ASP A 36 4.17 -0.71 -5.94
N ARG A 37 3.72 -1.58 -6.85
CA ARG A 37 3.84 -1.40 -8.31
C ARG A 37 2.84 -0.41 -8.88
N ARG A 38 1.74 -0.11 -8.18
CA ARG A 38 0.68 0.77 -8.68
C ARG A 38 0.99 2.24 -8.35
N PRO A 39 0.65 3.19 -9.25
CA PRO A 39 0.75 4.61 -8.98
C PRO A 39 -0.40 5.06 -8.06
N LEU A 40 -0.39 4.58 -6.81
CA LEU A 40 -1.40 4.89 -5.82
C LEU A 40 -1.06 6.18 -5.07
N THR A 41 -2.09 6.95 -4.78
CA THR A 41 -2.00 8.06 -3.83
C THR A 41 -1.72 7.54 -2.42
N ASP A 42 -1.17 8.38 -1.53
CA ASP A 42 -0.91 7.99 -0.14
C ASP A 42 -2.20 7.62 0.61
N ARG A 43 -3.35 8.21 0.22
CA ARG A 43 -4.66 7.83 0.76
C ARG A 43 -5.06 6.41 0.33
N GLN A 44 -4.87 6.06 -0.94
CA GLN A 44 -5.13 4.72 -1.47
C GLN A 44 -4.19 3.68 -0.86
N ARG A 45 -2.89 4.00 -0.70
CA ARG A 45 -1.93 3.11 -0.02
C ARG A 45 -2.31 2.82 1.43
N ARG A 46 -2.79 3.83 2.16
CA ARG A 46 -3.27 3.67 3.54
C ARG A 46 -4.54 2.84 3.63
N ALA A 47 -5.53 3.12 2.78
CA ALA A 47 -6.75 2.32 2.69
C ALA A 47 -6.40 0.83 2.41
N TRP A 48 -5.41 0.58 1.56
CA TRP A 48 -4.90 -0.76 1.26
C TRP A 48 -4.19 -1.41 2.45
N ALA A 49 -3.28 -0.69 3.12
CA ALA A 49 -2.58 -1.21 4.30
C ALA A 49 -3.55 -1.58 5.43
N HIS A 50 -4.56 -0.74 5.66
CA HIS A 50 -5.60 -0.99 6.66
C HIS A 50 -6.45 -2.22 6.29
N ASN A 51 -6.81 -2.41 5.00
CA ASN A 51 -7.51 -3.63 4.56
C ASN A 51 -6.68 -4.91 4.73
N MET A 52 -5.35 -4.81 4.73
CA MET A 52 -4.43 -5.93 4.92
C MET A 52 -4.12 -6.24 6.40
N GLY A 53 -4.71 -5.48 7.33
CA GLY A 53 -4.45 -5.60 8.77
C GLY A 53 -3.03 -5.16 9.16
N HIS A 54 -2.36 -4.36 8.33
CA HIS A 54 -1.09 -3.72 8.69
C HIS A 54 -1.38 -2.41 9.42
N ASP A 55 -1.70 -2.51 10.71
CA ASP A 55 -1.84 -1.36 11.61
C ASP A 55 -0.47 -0.82 12.07
N SER A 56 0.63 -1.45 11.65
CA SER A 56 2.00 -1.06 11.99
C SER A 56 2.56 0.04 11.07
N GLU A 57 1.75 1.03 10.71
CA GLU A 57 2.21 2.38 10.40
C GLU A 57 1.79 3.32 11.55
N ALA A 58 2.22 2.98 12.77
CA ALA A 58 2.04 3.81 13.95
C ALA A 58 2.62 5.23 13.80
N THR A 59 3.43 5.49 12.77
CA THR A 59 3.96 6.81 12.42
C THR A 59 3.00 7.66 11.55
N THR A 60 2.07 7.07 10.80
CA THR A 60 1.18 7.81 9.89
C THR A 60 -0.18 8.13 10.51
N GLN A 61 -0.63 7.33 11.49
CA GLN A 61 -1.90 7.52 12.22
C GLN A 61 -2.00 8.90 12.90
N LYS A 62 -0.88 9.42 13.42
CA LYS A 62 -0.85 10.67 14.20
C LYS A 62 -1.15 11.91 13.37
N TYR A 63 -0.92 11.88 12.05
CA TYR A 63 -0.98 13.08 11.20
C TYR A 63 -2.23 13.18 10.32
N TYR A 64 -2.95 12.09 10.07
CA TYR A 64 -3.98 12.09 9.01
C TYR A 64 -5.36 11.55 9.40
N GLY A 65 -5.58 11.18 10.67
CA GLY A 65 -6.88 10.68 11.13
C GLY A 65 -7.21 9.26 10.65
N VAL A 66 -8.15 8.63 11.35
CA VAL A 66 -8.66 7.29 11.02
C VAL A 66 -9.57 7.40 9.80
N ILE A 67 -9.21 6.76 8.69
CA ILE A 67 -10.11 6.61 7.53
C ILE A 67 -11.27 5.71 7.97
N GLY A 68 -12.50 6.21 7.91
CA GLY A 68 -13.70 5.45 8.27
C GLY A 68 -13.96 4.27 7.33
N ASP A 69 -14.71 3.27 7.78
CA ASP A 69 -14.96 2.03 7.01
C ASP A 69 -15.60 2.29 5.63
N ASP A 70 -16.59 3.18 5.56
CA ASP A 70 -17.28 3.51 4.31
C ASP A 70 -16.39 4.29 3.35
N GLU A 71 -15.57 5.20 3.88
CA GLU A 71 -14.57 5.93 3.11
C GLU A 71 -13.51 4.98 2.56
N ARG A 72 -13.03 4.04 3.40
CA ARG A 72 -12.06 3.02 2.99
C ARG A 72 -12.61 2.16 1.87
N ARG A 73 -13.87 1.74 1.96
CA ARG A 73 -14.55 0.96 0.92
C ARG A 73 -14.61 1.73 -0.40
N ALA A 74 -15.01 2.99 -0.37
CA ALA A 74 -15.09 3.84 -1.55
C ALA A 74 -13.72 4.04 -2.20
N VAL A 75 -12.68 4.32 -1.41
CA VAL A 75 -11.30 4.45 -1.90
C VAL A 75 -10.80 3.13 -2.50
N PHE A 76 -11.11 1.99 -1.89
CA PHE A 76 -10.67 0.70 -2.42
C PHE A 76 -11.38 0.32 -3.72
N GLN A 77 -12.66 0.68 -3.85
CA GLN A 77 -13.42 0.51 -5.09
C GLN A 77 -12.84 1.37 -6.22
N ASP A 78 -12.49 2.63 -5.94
CA ASP A 78 -11.82 3.52 -6.90
C ASP A 78 -10.49 2.93 -7.43
N ILE A 79 -9.71 2.24 -6.58
CA ILE A 79 -8.49 1.55 -7.03
C ILE A 79 -8.79 0.40 -8.02
N GLY A 80 -9.94 -0.25 -7.89
CA GLY A 80 -10.40 -1.30 -8.80
C GLY A 80 -10.94 -0.76 -10.12
N ASP A 81 -11.65 0.37 -10.06
CA ASP A 81 -12.31 1.01 -11.20
C ASP A 81 -11.36 1.89 -12.02
N ALA A 82 -10.25 2.34 -11.42
CA ALA A 82 -9.14 2.98 -12.11
C ALA A 82 -8.46 2.01 -13.09
N LYS A 83 -9.05 1.84 -14.28
CA LYS A 83 -8.43 1.22 -15.46
C LYS A 83 -7.05 1.86 -15.61
N ALA A 84 -5.98 1.10 -15.38
CA ALA A 84 -4.56 1.50 -15.38
C ALA A 84 -4.36 2.91 -15.97
N ALA A 85 -4.65 3.93 -15.16
CA ALA A 85 -4.58 5.29 -15.63
C ALA A 85 -3.08 5.50 -15.88
N ALA A 86 -2.74 5.94 -17.10
CA ALA A 86 -1.39 6.30 -17.45
C ALA A 86 -0.78 7.13 -16.29
N PRO A 87 0.52 6.96 -15.99
CA PRO A 87 1.15 7.67 -14.88
C PRO A 87 0.74 9.14 -14.93
N PRO A 88 0.40 9.76 -13.77
CA PRO A 88 0.12 11.18 -13.78
C PRO A 88 1.32 11.85 -14.44
N ALA A 89 1.08 12.54 -15.55
CA ALA A 89 2.08 13.32 -16.25
C ALA A 89 2.42 14.52 -15.37
N ILE A 90 3.13 14.25 -14.28
CA ILE A 90 3.78 15.26 -13.46
C ILE A 90 4.87 15.81 -14.36
N SER A 91 4.68 17.06 -14.78
CA SER A 91 5.66 17.74 -15.62
C SER A 91 6.98 17.84 -14.86
N ASP A 92 8.11 17.91 -15.57
CA ASP A 92 9.42 17.87 -14.94
C ASP A 92 9.62 19.06 -13.97
N GLU A 93 8.91 20.16 -14.19
CA GLU A 93 8.88 21.34 -13.31
C GLU A 93 8.25 21.02 -11.94
N GLN A 94 7.23 20.16 -11.90
CA GLN A 94 6.59 19.73 -10.66
C GLN A 94 7.45 18.73 -9.88
N LYS A 95 8.27 17.91 -10.59
CA LYS A 95 9.26 17.03 -9.95
C LYS A 95 10.39 17.82 -9.29
N ILE A 96 10.91 18.84 -9.98
CA ILE A 96 11.96 19.73 -9.47
C ILE A 96 11.48 20.43 -8.19
N THR A 97 10.25 20.94 -8.19
CA THR A 97 9.68 21.63 -7.02
C THR A 97 9.52 20.71 -5.80
N LEU A 98 9.28 19.40 -6.00
CA LEU A 98 9.19 18.43 -4.90
C LEU A 98 10.57 18.10 -4.31
N VAL A 99 11.61 18.02 -5.14
CA VAL A 99 12.99 17.75 -4.72
C VAL A 99 13.56 18.95 -3.96
N ASP A 100 13.29 20.18 -4.41
CA ASP A 100 13.76 21.41 -3.75
C ASP A 100 13.12 21.64 -2.37
N LYS A 101 11.94 21.06 -2.12
CA LYS A 101 11.26 21.15 -0.82
C LYS A 101 11.66 20.04 0.15
N CYS A 102 12.50 19.09 -0.26
CA CYS A 102 13.08 18.10 0.63
C CYS A 102 14.38 18.69 1.21
N PRO A 103 14.42 19.10 2.50
CA PRO A 103 15.66 19.59 3.07
C PRO A 103 16.66 18.43 3.07
N SER A 104 17.71 18.56 2.25
CA SER A 104 18.86 17.66 2.31
C SER A 104 19.40 17.66 3.74
N SER A 105 19.71 16.46 4.25
CA SER A 105 20.31 16.20 5.56
C SER A 105 21.60 16.99 5.83
N ASP A 106 22.16 17.66 4.81
CA ASP A 106 23.33 18.52 4.92
C ASP A 106 23.08 19.88 5.57
N ASN A 107 21.83 20.37 5.66
CA ASN A 107 21.56 21.74 6.16
C ASN A 107 21.30 21.84 7.68
N LEU A 108 21.44 20.74 8.43
CA LEU A 108 21.27 20.72 9.89
C LEU A 108 22.53 21.15 10.68
N ARG A 109 23.62 21.54 10.01
CA ARG A 109 24.89 21.91 10.68
C ARG A 109 25.20 23.41 10.75
N GLN A 110 24.36 24.30 10.23
CA GLN A 110 24.63 25.75 10.27
C GLN A 110 23.70 26.61 11.15
N MET A 111 22.74 26.03 11.87
CA MET A 111 21.89 26.79 12.83
C MET A 111 22.22 26.53 14.30
N ALA A 112 23.48 26.18 14.59
CA ALA A 112 23.98 26.07 15.95
C ALA A 112 25.30 26.84 16.10
N VAL A 113 25.22 28.17 16.05
CA VAL A 113 26.07 29.11 16.82
C VAL A 113 25.21 30.31 17.18
#